data_AF-W9DN34-F1
#
_entry.id   AF-W9DN34-F1
#
_cell.length_a   1.000
_cell.length_b   1.000
_cell.length_c   1.000
_cell.angle_alpha   90.00
_cell.angle_beta   90.00
_cell.angle_gamma   90.00
#
_symmetry.space_group_name_H-M   'P 1'
#
loop_
_entity.id
_entity.type
_entity.pdbx_description
1 polymer ?
#
loop_
_entity_poly.entity_id
_entity_poly.type
_entity_poly.pdbx_seq_one_letter_code
_entity_poly.pdbx_strand_id
1 'polypeptide(L)'
;MAISAKYGYNLNYFGIYKVLYTREIIHLFMNDTKITIMFILLILMSSGCTEQEEFTISENATIISMKYVTTSATNMEKQELIINSSTMDISIYNPDNELKAHYTRPMIEYQWKQPPYMLTGKPFLEISSSSQAQKILPDDSDSGTLEVTVLQEGEIYTLTIDSDSQKYQIEDLYEIESYMDSQKQLALEPSFEEAQAIVEPWITSMPTYSFDGSNLTLEEHSREDTLPSTHLLIYTFTSSHEGYGDRSNEDLAEELTNHTIWVSLRQRAIIKAIIDDSWDEINQEPL
;
A
#
# COMPACT_ATOMS: atom_id res chain seq x y z
N MET A 1 -48.62 -53.16 -36.35
CA MET A 1 -48.90 -51.74 -36.04
C MET A 1 -47.67 -50.96 -36.54
N ALA A 2 -47.44 -50.65 -37.82
CA ALA A 2 -48.30 -50.15 -38.93
C ALA A 2 -48.88 -48.76 -38.55
N ILE A 3 -48.67 -47.59 -39.19
CA ILE A 3 -48.26 -47.11 -40.54
C ILE A 3 -47.81 -45.63 -40.37
N SER A 4 -46.82 -45.06 -41.07
CA SER A 4 -47.01 -44.17 -42.26
C SER A 4 -45.67 -43.43 -42.50
N ALA A 5 -44.84 -43.76 -43.50
CA ALA A 5 -44.88 -43.42 -44.93
C ALA A 5 -44.45 -41.96 -45.24
N LYS A 6 -43.70 -41.62 -46.29
CA LYS A 6 -42.77 -42.25 -47.25
C LYS A 6 -42.40 -41.10 -48.23
N TYR A 7 -41.11 -40.98 -48.63
CA TYR A 7 -40.57 -40.63 -49.97
C TYR A 7 -41.07 -39.32 -50.67
N GLY A 8 -40.31 -38.59 -51.49
CA GLY A 8 -39.04 -38.81 -52.19
C GLY A 8 -39.07 -38.07 -53.56
N TYR A 9 -37.94 -37.45 -53.92
CA TYR A 9 -37.39 -37.17 -55.26
C TYR A 9 -38.13 -36.37 -56.37
N ASN A 10 -37.43 -35.33 -56.83
CA ASN A 10 -37.08 -34.90 -58.21
C ASN A 10 -38.07 -35.12 -59.39
N LEU A 11 -38.29 -34.07 -60.20
CA LEU A 11 -37.95 -34.03 -61.63
C LEU A 11 -38.23 -32.66 -62.31
N ASN A 12 -37.33 -32.32 -63.23
CA ASN A 12 -37.37 -31.26 -64.24
C ASN A 12 -38.55 -31.38 -65.23
N TYR A 13 -39.00 -30.26 -65.85
CA TYR A 13 -38.88 -29.99 -67.30
C TYR A 13 -39.63 -28.70 -67.76
N PHE A 14 -38.88 -27.83 -68.46
CA PHE A 14 -39.19 -27.01 -69.64
C PHE A 14 -40.50 -26.20 -69.82
N GLY A 15 -40.31 -24.92 -70.15
CA GLY A 15 -41.24 -24.08 -70.91
C GLY A 15 -40.57 -22.78 -71.37
N ILE A 16 -40.27 -22.69 -72.67
CA ILE A 16 -39.50 -21.66 -73.38
C ILE A 16 -40.38 -20.43 -73.67
N TYR A 17 -39.86 -19.19 -73.61
CA TYR A 17 -39.90 -18.19 -74.69
C TYR A 17 -38.96 -17.01 -74.41
N LYS A 18 -38.39 -16.53 -75.51
CA LYS A 18 -37.23 -15.65 -75.68
C LYS A 18 -37.73 -14.33 -76.27
N VAL A 19 -37.39 -13.16 -75.70
CA VAL A 19 -37.30 -11.90 -76.45
C VAL A 19 -36.15 -11.05 -75.89
N LEU A 20 -35.27 -10.65 -76.80
CA LEU A 20 -34.12 -9.77 -76.62
C LEU A 20 -34.56 -8.31 -76.40
N TYR A 21 -33.77 -7.51 -75.67
CA TYR A 21 -33.11 -6.32 -76.22
C TYR A 21 -32.12 -5.71 -75.22
N THR A 22 -31.01 -5.25 -75.77
CA THR A 22 -29.76 -4.77 -75.18
C THR A 22 -29.76 -3.28 -74.84
N ARG A 23 -28.98 -2.92 -73.81
CA ARG A 23 -28.15 -1.69 -73.59
C ARG A 23 -28.56 -0.36 -74.24
N GLU A 24 -28.70 0.70 -73.41
CA GLU A 24 -27.84 1.90 -73.29
C GLU A 24 -28.60 3.01 -72.50
N ILE A 25 -28.14 3.41 -71.30
CA ILE A 25 -27.13 4.44 -70.94
C ILE A 25 -27.76 5.81 -70.59
N ILE A 26 -27.63 6.15 -69.30
CA ILE A 26 -27.36 7.46 -68.69
C ILE A 26 -28.39 8.60 -68.89
N HIS A 27 -29.08 8.93 -67.79
CA HIS A 27 -29.13 10.31 -67.28
C HIS A 27 -29.35 10.30 -65.76
N LEU A 28 -28.25 10.45 -65.02
CA LEU A 28 -28.23 11.04 -63.68
C LEU A 28 -28.79 12.47 -63.77
N PHE A 29 -29.58 12.90 -62.79
CA PHE A 29 -29.31 14.10 -61.98
C PHE A 29 -30.45 14.28 -60.96
N MET A 30 -30.06 14.66 -59.73
CA MET A 30 -30.90 15.16 -58.64
C MET A 30 -31.62 14.13 -57.75
N ASN A 31 -30.85 13.51 -56.85
CA ASN A 31 -31.31 13.35 -55.46
C ASN A 31 -30.19 13.24 -54.41
N ASP A 32 -28.96 13.66 -54.73
CA ASP A 32 -27.78 13.39 -53.90
C ASP A 32 -27.66 14.28 -52.66
N THR A 33 -28.33 15.44 -52.58
CA THR A 33 -28.10 16.36 -51.45
C THR A 33 -28.65 15.85 -50.11
N LYS A 34 -29.65 14.95 -50.11
CA LYS A 34 -30.19 14.38 -48.86
C LYS A 34 -29.44 13.14 -48.38
N ILE A 35 -28.83 12.38 -49.30
CA ILE A 35 -28.08 11.17 -48.95
C ILE A 35 -26.67 11.54 -48.46
N THR A 36 -26.04 12.57 -49.02
CA THR A 36 -24.72 13.03 -48.56
C THR A 36 -24.78 13.68 -47.17
N ILE A 37 -25.84 14.44 -46.84
CA ILE A 37 -26.01 15.03 -45.50
C ILE A 37 -26.27 13.93 -44.44
N MET A 38 -26.99 12.86 -44.81
CA MET A 38 -27.24 11.74 -43.89
C MET A 38 -25.98 10.89 -43.64
N PHE A 39 -25.08 10.77 -44.60
CA PHE A 39 -23.78 10.10 -44.40
C PHE A 39 -22.78 10.96 -43.60
N ILE A 40 -22.80 12.29 -43.78
CA ILE A 40 -21.94 13.19 -42.98
C ILE A 40 -22.41 13.24 -41.51
N LEU A 41 -23.72 13.13 -41.24
CA LEU A 41 -24.23 13.02 -39.86
C LEU A 41 -23.91 11.67 -39.19
N LEU A 42 -23.81 10.58 -39.97
CA LEU A 42 -23.48 9.25 -39.45
C LEU A 42 -21.99 9.10 -39.12
N ILE A 43 -21.11 9.81 -39.84
CA ILE A 43 -19.66 9.83 -39.60
C ILE A 43 -19.30 10.73 -38.38
N LEU A 44 -20.17 11.68 -38.02
CA LEU A 44 -19.98 12.51 -36.82
C LEU A 44 -20.44 11.85 -35.51
N MET A 45 -21.12 10.70 -35.59
CA MET A 45 -21.49 9.88 -34.42
C MET A 45 -20.53 8.72 -34.16
N SER A 46 -19.53 8.53 -35.05
CA SER A 46 -18.36 7.69 -34.78
C SER A 46 -17.17 8.52 -34.28
N SER A 47 -17.42 9.66 -33.65
CA SER A 47 -16.45 10.25 -32.72
C SER A 47 -16.25 9.22 -31.63
N GLY A 48 -15.12 8.51 -31.73
CA GLY A 48 -14.76 7.41 -30.87
C GLY A 48 -14.98 7.78 -29.41
N CYS A 49 -15.81 6.99 -28.73
CA CYS A 49 -15.39 6.53 -27.43
C CYS A 49 -14.10 5.75 -27.68
N THR A 50 -12.96 6.44 -27.69
CA THR A 50 -11.74 5.82 -27.18
C THR A 50 -12.11 5.40 -25.77
N GLU A 51 -12.38 4.11 -25.56
CA GLU A 51 -12.26 3.50 -24.25
C GLU A 51 -10.90 3.97 -23.73
N GLN A 52 -10.94 4.85 -22.74
CA GLN A 52 -9.74 5.26 -22.04
C GLN A 52 -9.22 3.96 -21.42
N GLU A 53 -8.12 3.42 -21.97
CA GLU A 53 -7.51 2.21 -21.42
C GLU A 53 -7.30 2.44 -19.93
N GLU A 54 -7.94 1.60 -19.11
CA GLU A 54 -7.81 1.69 -17.67
C GLU A 54 -6.33 1.56 -17.31
N PHE A 55 -5.83 2.50 -16.51
CA PHE A 55 -4.47 2.44 -16.02
C PHE A 55 -4.29 1.15 -15.21
N THR A 56 -3.38 0.29 -15.67
CA THR A 56 -3.04 -0.97 -15.00
C THR A 56 -1.61 -0.90 -14.48
N ILE A 57 -1.38 -1.53 -13.32
CA ILE A 57 -0.05 -1.60 -12.72
C ILE A 57 0.58 -2.95 -13.06
N SER A 58 1.80 -2.92 -13.59
CA SER A 58 2.55 -4.11 -13.98
C SER A 58 3.14 -4.85 -12.77
N GLU A 59 3.39 -6.15 -12.91
CA GLU A 59 4.01 -6.99 -11.86
C GLU A 59 5.47 -6.58 -11.53
N ASN A 60 6.12 -5.84 -12.42
CA ASN A 60 7.47 -5.29 -12.22
C ASN A 60 7.48 -3.81 -11.86
N ALA A 61 6.32 -3.22 -11.55
CA ALA A 61 6.22 -1.83 -11.14
C ALA A 61 6.93 -1.59 -9.80
N THR A 62 7.36 -0.35 -9.61
CA THR A 62 7.80 0.15 -8.30
C THR A 62 6.88 1.29 -7.91
N ILE A 63 6.29 1.20 -6.73
CA ILE A 63 5.39 2.21 -6.16
C ILE A 63 6.17 2.96 -5.09
N ILE A 64 6.21 4.27 -5.18
CA ILE A 64 6.86 5.16 -4.22
C ILE A 64 5.78 6.02 -3.59
N SER A 65 5.64 5.95 -2.28
CA SER A 65 4.76 6.83 -1.53
C SER A 65 5.57 7.75 -0.63
N MET A 66 5.40 9.06 -0.77
CA MET A 66 5.95 10.05 0.15
C MET A 66 4.85 10.65 1.02
N LYS A 67 5.09 10.74 2.32
CA LYS A 67 4.24 11.47 3.26
C LYS A 67 5.09 12.40 4.11
N TYR A 68 4.58 13.61 4.29
CA TYR A 68 5.18 14.60 5.16
C TYR A 68 4.37 14.61 6.47
N VAL A 69 5.03 14.27 7.57
CA VAL A 69 4.40 14.16 8.90
C VAL A 69 4.85 15.33 9.74
N THR A 70 3.90 16.18 10.14
CA THR A 70 4.14 17.27 11.09
C THR A 70 4.19 16.70 12.50
N THR A 71 5.36 16.77 13.13
CA THR A 71 5.53 16.36 14.55
C THR A 71 5.43 17.55 15.50
N SER A 72 5.66 18.77 15.00
CA SER A 72 5.39 20.04 15.65
C SER A 72 5.39 21.18 14.61
N ALA A 73 5.02 22.40 15.01
CA ALA A 73 5.01 23.59 14.14
C ALA A 73 6.36 23.94 13.46
N THR A 74 7.46 23.29 13.84
CA THR A 74 8.80 23.53 13.25
C THR A 74 9.50 22.25 12.81
N ASN A 75 8.85 21.09 12.89
CA ASN A 75 9.49 19.81 12.67
C ASN A 75 8.62 18.91 11.78
N MET A 76 9.00 18.82 10.50
CA MET A 76 8.40 17.93 9.53
C MET A 76 9.33 16.75 9.28
N GLU A 77 8.85 15.55 9.53
CA GLU A 77 9.55 14.33 9.12
C GLU A 77 9.03 13.87 7.76
N LYS A 78 9.93 13.53 6.84
CA LYS A 78 9.54 12.92 5.55
C LYS A 78 9.63 11.41 5.69
N GLN A 79 8.57 10.72 5.34
CA GLN A 79 8.55 9.26 5.21
C GLN A 79 8.41 8.88 3.74
N GLU A 80 9.27 7.99 3.28
CA GLU A 80 9.30 7.47 1.91
C GLU A 80 9.16 5.95 1.96
N LEU A 81 8.08 5.44 1.38
CA LEU A 81 7.79 4.03 1.24
C LEU A 81 8.03 3.63 -0.21
N ILE A 82 8.86 2.63 -0.45
CA ILE A 82 9.09 2.04 -1.76
C ILE A 82 8.59 0.60 -1.72
N ILE A 83 7.68 0.26 -2.63
CA ILE A 83 7.05 -1.05 -2.71
C ILE A 83 7.32 -1.62 -4.09
N ASN A 84 7.83 -2.84 -4.14
CA ASN A 84 7.92 -3.64 -5.36
C ASN A 84 7.56 -5.10 -5.04
N SER A 85 7.64 -5.99 -6.04
CA SER A 85 7.29 -7.40 -5.87
C SER A 85 8.21 -8.20 -4.95
N SER A 86 9.37 -7.65 -4.56
CA SER A 86 10.38 -8.30 -3.72
C SER A 86 10.50 -7.70 -2.32
N THR A 87 10.35 -6.37 -2.20
CA THR A 87 10.56 -5.65 -0.93
C THR A 87 9.54 -4.54 -0.70
N MET A 88 9.39 -4.20 0.57
CA MET A 88 8.76 -2.99 1.07
C MET A 88 9.79 -2.26 1.93
N ASP A 89 10.29 -1.14 1.43
CA ASP A 89 11.33 -0.34 2.04
C ASP A 89 10.75 0.95 2.58
N ILE A 90 11.01 1.29 3.85
CA ILE A 90 10.62 2.57 4.43
C ILE A 90 11.83 3.34 4.92
N SER A 91 11.96 4.57 4.44
CA SER A 91 12.99 5.52 4.83
C SER A 91 12.35 6.71 5.54
N ILE A 92 12.94 7.11 6.67
CA ILE A 92 12.52 8.25 7.48
C ILE A 92 13.63 9.29 7.44
N TYR A 93 13.28 10.52 7.08
CA TYR A 93 14.21 11.64 6.98
C TYR A 93 13.82 12.76 7.94
N ASN A 94 14.83 13.46 8.46
CA ASN A 94 14.63 14.69 9.24
C ASN A 94 14.24 15.88 8.32
N PRO A 95 13.89 17.06 8.88
CA PRO A 95 13.56 18.24 8.07
C PRO A 95 14.67 18.68 7.09
N ASP A 96 15.93 18.38 7.41
CA ASP A 96 17.10 18.70 6.58
C ASP A 96 17.34 17.67 5.45
N ASN A 97 16.44 16.69 5.27
CA ASN A 97 16.53 15.55 4.35
C ASN A 97 17.68 14.57 4.65
N GLU A 98 18.19 14.53 5.88
CA GLU A 98 19.12 13.51 6.32
C GLU A 98 18.37 12.23 6.72
N LEU A 99 18.88 11.08 6.31
CA LEU A 99 18.29 9.77 6.63
C LEU A 99 18.43 9.47 8.13
N LYS A 100 17.31 9.37 8.83
CA LYS A 100 17.25 8.96 10.25
C LYS A 100 17.20 7.45 10.41
N ALA A 101 16.40 6.79 9.57
CA ALA A 101 16.18 5.35 9.64
C ALA A 101 15.77 4.79 8.28
N HIS A 102 16.14 3.54 8.05
CA HIS A 102 15.74 2.78 6.86
C HIS A 102 15.47 1.33 7.26
N TYR A 103 14.34 0.80 6.80
CA TYR A 103 13.93 -0.56 7.10
C TYR A 103 13.45 -1.26 5.83
N THR A 104 13.90 -2.50 5.65
CA THR A 104 13.52 -3.35 4.52
C THR A 104 12.73 -4.53 5.04
N ARG A 105 11.55 -4.73 4.48
CA ARG A 105 10.73 -5.92 4.72
C ARG A 105 10.59 -6.73 3.44
N PRO A 106 10.83 -8.05 3.47
CA PRO A 106 10.53 -8.91 2.34
C PRO A 106 9.04 -8.86 1.98
N MET A 107 8.74 -8.73 0.69
CA MET A 107 7.38 -8.73 0.17
C MET A 107 6.86 -10.17 0.06
N ILE A 108 5.65 -10.42 0.57
CA ILE A 108 4.94 -11.68 0.35
C ILE A 108 4.05 -11.53 -0.89
N GLU A 109 3.99 -12.54 -1.76
CA GLU A 109 3.26 -12.48 -3.04
C GLU A 109 1.81 -11.98 -2.91
N TYR A 110 1.08 -12.45 -1.89
CA TYR A 110 -0.30 -12.00 -1.66
C TYR A 110 -0.39 -10.52 -1.27
N GLN A 111 0.60 -10.01 -0.52
CA GLN A 111 0.68 -8.59 -0.16
C GLN A 111 0.98 -7.74 -1.40
N TRP A 112 1.88 -8.18 -2.27
CA TRP A 112 2.19 -7.49 -3.53
C TRP A 112 0.98 -7.36 -4.46
N LYS A 113 -0.01 -8.25 -4.40
CA LYS A 113 -1.22 -8.12 -5.22
C LYS A 113 -2.15 -7.00 -4.76
N GLN A 114 -1.99 -6.49 -3.53
CA GLN A 114 -2.87 -5.45 -2.98
C GLN A 114 -2.57 -4.06 -3.57
N PRO A 115 -1.33 -3.53 -3.59
CA PRO A 115 -1.09 -2.18 -4.10
C PRO A 115 -1.49 -2.00 -5.58
N PRO A 116 -1.10 -2.90 -6.52
CA PRO A 116 -1.56 -2.86 -7.90
C PRO A 116 -3.07 -2.86 -8.02
N TYR A 117 -3.76 -3.72 -7.26
CA TYR A 117 -5.23 -3.78 -7.27
C TYR A 117 -5.88 -2.47 -6.79
N MET A 118 -5.40 -1.91 -5.67
CA MET A 118 -5.96 -0.68 -5.09
C MET A 118 -5.76 0.56 -5.96
N LEU A 119 -4.71 0.58 -6.76
CA LEU A 119 -4.34 1.71 -7.61
C LEU A 119 -4.81 1.56 -9.07
N THR A 120 -5.22 0.37 -9.50
CA THR A 120 -5.73 0.13 -10.86
C THR A 120 -7.00 0.95 -11.12
N GLY A 121 -7.09 1.57 -12.30
CA GLY A 121 -8.22 2.40 -12.71
C GLY A 121 -8.33 3.75 -11.98
N LYS A 122 -7.38 4.08 -11.10
CA LYS A 122 -7.35 5.39 -10.42
C LYS A 122 -6.81 6.49 -11.34
N PRO A 123 -7.24 7.75 -11.15
CA PRO A 123 -6.84 8.85 -12.02
C PRO A 123 -5.40 9.29 -11.72
N PHE A 124 -4.42 8.59 -12.27
CA PHE A 124 -3.04 9.06 -12.29
C PHE A 124 -2.87 10.13 -13.37
N LEU A 125 -2.10 11.17 -13.05
CA LEU A 125 -1.60 12.07 -14.08
C LEU A 125 -0.39 11.39 -14.71
N GLU A 126 -0.48 11.06 -16.00
CA GLU A 126 0.66 10.60 -16.77
C GLU A 126 1.64 11.77 -16.93
N ILE A 127 2.86 11.59 -16.43
CA ILE A 127 3.89 12.62 -16.48
C ILE A 127 5.02 12.14 -17.39
N SER A 128 4.97 12.60 -18.64
CA SER A 128 5.88 12.19 -19.73
C SER A 128 7.37 12.54 -19.54
N SER A 129 7.77 13.17 -18.43
CA SER A 129 9.19 13.40 -18.11
C SER A 129 9.43 13.71 -16.62
N SER A 130 10.56 13.24 -16.08
CA SER A 130 10.98 13.52 -14.69
C SER A 130 11.16 15.01 -14.38
N SER A 131 11.27 15.87 -15.40
CA SER A 131 11.33 17.34 -15.28
C SER A 131 9.95 17.99 -15.18
N GLN A 132 8.89 17.34 -15.69
CA GLN A 132 7.49 17.74 -15.49
C GLN A 132 6.89 17.14 -14.23
N ALA A 133 7.48 16.06 -13.72
CA ALA A 133 7.39 15.68 -12.32
C ALA A 133 8.23 16.69 -11.53
N GLN A 134 7.89 17.98 -11.65
CA GLN A 134 8.23 18.92 -10.60
C GLN A 134 7.63 18.28 -9.37
N LYS A 135 8.50 17.73 -8.53
CA LYS A 135 8.30 17.48 -7.11
C LYS A 135 7.28 18.53 -6.68
N ILE A 136 6.01 18.15 -6.56
CA ILE A 136 4.96 19.07 -6.15
C ILE A 136 5.28 19.22 -4.66
N LEU A 137 6.28 20.05 -4.38
CA LEU A 137 6.60 20.50 -3.04
C LEU A 137 5.28 21.08 -2.56
N PRO A 138 4.73 20.60 -1.43
CA PRO A 138 3.52 21.18 -0.87
C PRO A 138 3.71 22.70 -0.82
N ASP A 139 2.79 23.44 -1.46
CA ASP A 139 2.83 24.90 -1.43
C ASP A 139 2.66 25.40 0.02
N ASP A 140 2.07 24.57 0.89
CA ASP A 140 1.93 24.77 2.32
C ASP A 140 2.45 23.56 3.12
N SER A 141 3.36 23.84 4.07
CA SER A 141 3.95 22.87 5.00
C SER A 141 2.96 22.29 6.03
N ASP A 142 1.72 22.76 6.02
CA ASP A 142 0.73 22.50 7.08
C ASP A 142 -0.27 21.38 6.73
N SER A 143 -0.34 20.93 5.47
CA SER A 143 -1.23 19.83 5.07
C SER A 143 -0.45 18.53 4.88
N GLY A 144 -1.02 17.42 5.36
CA GLY A 144 -0.44 16.07 5.25
C GLY A 144 -0.49 15.55 3.81
N THR A 145 0.28 16.17 2.92
CA THR A 145 0.30 15.82 1.50
C THR A 145 0.88 14.42 1.31
N LEU A 146 0.14 13.57 0.60
CA LEU A 146 0.58 12.25 0.15
C LEU A 146 0.91 12.31 -1.35
N GLU A 147 2.11 11.90 -1.71
CA GLU A 147 2.49 11.68 -3.11
C GLU A 147 2.61 10.17 -3.35
N VAL A 148 1.99 9.66 -4.41
CA VAL A 148 2.12 8.27 -4.87
C VAL A 148 2.60 8.27 -6.30
N THR A 149 3.79 7.73 -6.53
CA THR A 149 4.43 7.60 -7.85
C THR A 149 4.56 6.14 -8.23
N VAL A 150 4.11 5.77 -9.43
CA VAL A 150 4.26 4.44 -10.02
C VAL A 150 5.29 4.53 -11.14
N LEU A 151 6.35 3.72 -11.02
CA LEU A 151 7.38 3.54 -12.03
C LEU A 151 7.16 2.20 -12.72
N GLN A 152 6.81 2.20 -14.01
CA GLN A 152 6.63 0.97 -14.77
C GLN A 152 6.96 1.18 -16.24
N GLU A 153 7.56 0.18 -16.86
CA GLU A 153 7.87 0.18 -18.31
C GLU A 153 8.71 1.38 -18.82
N GLY A 154 9.41 2.07 -17.91
CA GLY A 154 10.18 3.28 -18.23
C GLY A 154 9.39 4.59 -18.10
N GLU A 155 8.10 4.50 -17.79
CA GLU A 155 7.19 5.63 -17.58
C GLU A 155 7.00 5.95 -16.09
N ILE A 156 6.61 7.20 -15.81
CA ILE A 156 6.39 7.73 -14.47
C ILE A 156 4.96 8.28 -14.37
N TYR A 157 4.20 7.77 -13.40
CA TYR A 157 2.83 8.19 -13.13
C TYR A 157 2.76 8.71 -11.69
N THR A 158 2.28 9.94 -11.48
CA THR A 158 2.22 10.53 -10.14
C THR A 158 0.81 10.99 -9.81
N LEU A 159 0.39 10.68 -8.58
CA LEU A 159 -0.82 11.16 -7.93
C LEU A 159 -0.42 11.95 -6.69
N THR A 160 -0.91 13.18 -6.56
CA THR A 160 -0.73 14.01 -5.37
C THR A 160 -2.08 14.21 -4.70
N ILE A 161 -2.18 13.82 -3.43
CA ILE A 161 -3.35 13.96 -2.59
C ILE A 161 -3.04 15.02 -1.54
N ASP A 162 -3.75 16.14 -1.64
CA ASP A 162 -3.73 17.22 -0.66
C ASP A 162 -4.98 17.11 0.22
N SER A 163 -4.77 16.91 1.52
CA SER A 163 -5.84 16.68 2.51
C SER A 163 -6.81 17.87 2.63
N ASP A 164 -6.38 19.07 2.24
CA ASP A 164 -7.14 20.31 2.45
C ASP A 164 -7.86 20.79 1.17
N SER A 165 -7.74 20.06 0.06
CA SER A 165 -8.30 20.43 -1.22
C SER A 165 -9.78 20.06 -1.34
N GLN A 166 -10.66 21.07 -1.40
CA GLN A 166 -12.11 20.91 -1.66
C GLN A 166 -12.46 20.45 -3.09
N LYS A 167 -11.46 20.11 -3.92
CA LYS A 167 -11.59 19.95 -5.38
C LYS A 167 -11.81 18.50 -5.84
N TYR A 168 -11.70 17.51 -4.96
CA TYR A 168 -11.76 16.09 -5.33
C TYR A 168 -12.93 15.35 -4.67
N GLN A 169 -13.52 14.37 -5.38
CA GLN A 169 -14.41 13.40 -4.75
C GLN A 169 -13.56 12.53 -3.83
N ILE A 170 -13.93 12.57 -2.56
CA ILE A 170 -13.04 12.57 -1.40
C ILE A 170 -12.70 11.13 -1.00
N GLU A 171 -13.59 10.19 -1.29
CA GLU A 171 -13.60 8.83 -0.76
C GLU A 171 -12.49 7.93 -1.33
N ASP A 172 -12.28 7.91 -2.65
CA ASP A 172 -11.24 7.09 -3.29
C ASP A 172 -9.82 7.54 -2.90
N LEU A 173 -9.64 8.83 -2.65
CA LEU A 173 -8.34 9.39 -2.24
C LEU A 173 -8.03 9.05 -0.78
N TYR A 174 -9.03 9.10 0.11
CA TYR A 174 -8.88 8.62 1.48
C TYR A 174 -8.59 7.12 1.54
N GLU A 175 -9.18 6.33 0.63
CA GLU A 175 -8.88 4.90 0.54
C GLU A 175 -7.41 4.65 0.18
N ILE A 176 -6.86 5.39 -0.80
CA ILE A 176 -5.44 5.30 -1.17
C ILE A 176 -4.54 5.76 -0.03
N GLU A 177 -4.87 6.86 0.64
CA GLU A 177 -4.09 7.36 1.79
C GLU A 177 -4.07 6.34 2.92
N SER A 178 -5.24 5.89 3.35
CA SER A 178 -5.41 4.87 4.40
C SER A 178 -4.65 3.58 4.03
N TYR A 179 -4.74 3.17 2.77
CA TYR A 179 -4.03 2.01 2.28
C TYR A 179 -2.50 2.21 2.31
N MET A 180 -1.97 3.32 1.80
CA MET A 180 -0.54 3.62 1.83
C MET A 180 -0.01 3.71 3.26
N ASP A 181 -0.78 4.30 4.18
CA ASP A 181 -0.42 4.33 5.59
C ASP A 181 -0.38 2.92 6.19
N SER A 182 -1.35 2.04 5.87
CA SER A 182 -1.29 0.64 6.29
C SER A 182 -0.01 -0.06 5.79
N GLN A 183 0.42 0.22 4.56
CA GLN A 183 1.66 -0.32 4.02
C GLN A 183 2.89 0.25 4.75
N LYS A 184 2.91 1.52 5.13
CA LYS A 184 3.99 2.08 5.97
C LYS A 184 4.06 1.39 7.33
N GLN A 185 2.92 1.14 7.95
CA GLN A 185 2.86 0.43 9.24
C GLN A 185 3.39 -1.01 9.11
N LEU A 186 3.06 -1.68 8.00
CA LEU A 186 3.64 -2.99 7.66
C LEU A 186 5.15 -2.93 7.43
N ALA A 187 5.66 -1.91 6.74
CA ALA A 187 7.09 -1.75 6.49
C ALA A 187 7.90 -1.55 7.80
N LEU A 188 7.25 -0.97 8.81
CA LEU A 188 7.83 -0.78 10.14
C LEU A 188 7.79 -2.04 11.03
N GLU A 189 7.11 -3.11 10.62
CA GLU A 189 7.09 -4.34 11.41
C GLU A 189 8.49 -4.97 11.47
N PRO A 190 9.05 -5.18 12.66
CA PRO A 190 10.35 -5.83 12.79
C PRO A 190 10.23 -7.34 12.51
N SER A 191 11.32 -7.92 12.01
CA SER A 191 11.57 -9.36 12.13
C SER A 191 11.70 -9.77 13.61
N PHE A 192 11.74 -11.08 13.88
CA PHE A 192 11.98 -11.58 15.23
C PHE A 192 13.35 -11.12 15.74
N GLU A 193 14.38 -11.26 14.90
CA GLU A 193 15.76 -10.90 15.21
C GLU A 193 15.89 -9.40 15.51
N GLU A 194 15.21 -8.55 14.74
CA GLU A 194 15.18 -7.11 15.01
C GLU A 194 14.40 -6.78 16.28
N ALA A 195 13.31 -7.49 16.57
CA ALA A 195 12.56 -7.28 17.80
C ALA A 195 13.42 -7.57 19.03
N GLN A 196 14.19 -8.68 19.03
CA GLN A 196 15.17 -8.95 20.09
C GLN A 196 16.24 -7.86 20.18
N ALA A 197 16.80 -7.44 19.03
CA ALA A 197 17.83 -6.40 18.98
C ALA A 197 17.34 -5.02 19.47
N ILE A 198 16.02 -4.78 19.49
CA ILE A 198 15.41 -3.60 20.10
C ILE A 198 15.16 -3.83 21.59
N VAL A 199 14.59 -4.97 21.96
CA VAL A 199 14.12 -5.24 23.32
C VAL A 199 15.25 -5.49 24.31
N GLU A 200 16.29 -6.26 23.94
CA GLU A 200 17.36 -6.62 24.90
C GLU A 200 18.17 -5.41 25.36
N PRO A 201 18.63 -4.49 24.48
CA PRO A 201 19.28 -3.27 24.92
C PRO A 201 18.36 -2.38 25.76
N TRP A 202 17.06 -2.35 25.46
CA TRP A 202 16.10 -1.59 26.25
C TRP A 202 15.95 -2.18 27.65
N ILE A 203 15.75 -3.49 27.79
CA ILE A 203 15.66 -4.18 29.09
C ILE A 203 16.93 -3.92 29.89
N THR A 204 18.11 -4.08 29.30
CA THR A 204 19.37 -3.88 30.04
C THR A 204 19.63 -2.42 30.47
N SER A 205 18.91 -1.46 29.86
CA SER A 205 18.94 -0.04 30.24
C SER A 205 17.83 0.37 31.21
N MET A 206 16.86 -0.49 31.49
CA MET A 206 15.71 -0.17 32.33
C MET A 206 16.11 -0.05 33.81
N PRO A 207 15.44 0.79 34.61
CA PRO A 207 15.78 1.00 36.02
C PRO A 207 15.95 -0.29 36.83
N THR A 208 15.03 -1.24 36.72
CA THR A 208 15.10 -2.50 37.49
C THR A 208 16.34 -3.32 37.15
N TYR A 209 16.63 -3.54 35.86
CA TYR A 209 17.78 -4.34 35.43
C TYR A 209 19.12 -3.61 35.64
N SER A 210 19.17 -2.32 35.33
CA SER A 210 20.41 -1.55 35.40
C SER A 210 20.91 -1.34 36.83
N PHE A 211 20.02 -1.42 37.82
CA PHE A 211 20.39 -1.38 39.23
C PHE A 211 21.31 -2.55 39.60
N ASP A 212 20.88 -3.78 39.35
CA ASP A 212 21.60 -4.99 39.79
C ASP A 212 21.20 -6.30 39.07
N GLY A 213 20.60 -6.19 37.88
CA GLY A 213 20.14 -7.29 37.05
C GLY A 213 21.26 -8.02 36.30
N SER A 214 21.06 -9.32 36.09
CA SER A 214 22.00 -10.22 35.40
C SER A 214 21.27 -11.39 34.74
N ASN A 215 21.97 -12.16 33.89
CA ASN A 215 21.47 -13.39 33.26
C ASN A 215 20.17 -13.23 32.43
N LEU A 216 20.07 -12.15 31.65
CA LEU A 216 18.91 -11.93 30.78
C LEU A 216 18.78 -13.07 29.76
N THR A 217 17.64 -13.74 29.75
CA THR A 217 17.36 -14.90 28.88
C THR A 217 16.00 -14.76 28.24
N LEU A 218 15.89 -14.93 26.92
CA LEU A 218 14.61 -15.00 26.22
C LEU A 218 13.99 -16.37 26.47
N GLU A 219 12.77 -16.40 27.02
CA GLU A 219 12.01 -17.64 27.25
C GLU A 219 11.02 -17.92 26.12
N GLU A 220 10.32 -16.88 25.67
CA GLU A 220 9.25 -17.03 24.68
C GLU A 220 9.15 -15.80 23.78
N HIS A 221 8.85 -16.06 22.51
CA HIS A 221 8.43 -15.05 21.56
C HIS A 221 7.13 -15.51 20.90
N SER A 222 6.16 -14.61 20.88
CA SER A 222 4.96 -14.77 20.08
C SER A 222 4.64 -13.47 19.34
N ARG A 223 3.82 -13.58 18.30
CA ARG A 223 3.33 -12.45 17.53
C ARG A 223 1.82 -12.53 17.50
N GLU A 224 1.16 -11.43 17.83
CA GLU A 224 -0.28 -11.29 17.65
C GLU A 224 -0.59 -11.03 16.19
N ASP A 225 -1.64 -11.69 15.67
CA ASP A 225 -2.17 -11.50 14.32
C ASP A 225 -3.01 -10.21 14.22
N THR A 226 -2.42 -9.09 14.65
CA THR A 226 -2.95 -7.73 14.50
C THR A 226 -2.27 -7.03 13.32
N LEU A 227 -2.87 -5.93 12.85
CA LEU A 227 -2.28 -5.10 11.79
C LEU A 227 -2.16 -3.65 12.30
N PRO A 228 -0.94 -3.15 12.58
CA PRO A 228 0.35 -3.86 12.55
C PRO A 228 0.47 -4.84 13.73
N SER A 229 1.25 -5.90 13.54
CA SER A 229 1.42 -6.96 14.53
C SER A 229 2.14 -6.48 15.80
N THR A 230 1.71 -7.01 16.94
CA THR A 230 2.41 -6.85 18.21
C THR A 230 3.32 -8.05 18.43
N HIS A 231 4.60 -7.80 18.70
CA HIS A 231 5.51 -8.82 19.20
C HIS A 231 5.44 -8.86 20.73
N LEU A 232 5.23 -10.05 21.28
CA LEU A 232 5.30 -10.31 22.71
C LEU A 232 6.57 -11.13 22.98
N LEU A 233 7.47 -10.57 23.79
CA LEU A 233 8.70 -11.23 24.20
C LEU A 233 8.68 -11.39 25.72
N ILE A 234 8.94 -12.61 26.19
CA ILE A 234 9.06 -12.92 27.61
C ILE A 234 10.53 -13.20 27.90
N TYR A 235 11.09 -12.45 28.84
CA TYR A 235 12.44 -12.65 29.32
C TYR A 235 12.45 -13.00 30.80
N THR A 236 13.48 -13.71 31.23
CA THR A 236 13.83 -13.87 32.64
C THR A 236 15.17 -13.21 32.93
N PHE A 237 15.35 -12.71 34.15
CA PHE A 237 16.63 -12.21 34.65
C PHE A 237 16.71 -12.34 36.17
N THR A 238 17.90 -12.17 36.75
CA THR A 238 18.14 -12.24 38.19
C THR A 238 18.67 -10.91 38.71
N SER A 239 18.03 -10.36 39.74
CA SER A 239 18.50 -9.21 40.52
C SER A 239 19.23 -9.69 41.79
N SER A 240 20.12 -8.86 42.33
CA SER A 240 20.84 -9.14 43.58
C SER A 240 20.09 -8.68 44.83
N HIS A 241 19.01 -7.92 44.65
CA HIS A 241 18.10 -7.44 45.68
C HIS A 241 16.64 -7.57 45.20
N GLU A 242 15.72 -7.75 46.15
CA GLU A 242 14.28 -7.70 45.88
C GLU A 242 13.83 -6.30 45.40
N GLY A 243 12.65 -6.26 44.78
CA GLY A 243 11.97 -5.03 44.38
C GLY A 243 12.16 -4.66 42.91
N TYR A 244 11.66 -3.46 42.56
CA TYR A 244 11.58 -2.95 41.19
C TYR A 244 12.03 -1.48 41.14
N GLY A 245 12.35 -1.01 39.94
CA GLY A 245 12.76 0.35 39.65
C GLY A 245 14.17 0.72 40.13
N ASP A 246 14.47 2.02 40.10
CA ASP A 246 15.70 2.57 40.67
C ASP A 246 15.63 2.62 42.19
N ARG A 247 16.47 1.80 42.82
CA ARG A 247 16.54 1.61 44.27
C ARG A 247 17.83 2.17 44.88
N SER A 248 18.54 3.04 44.15
CA SER A 248 19.85 3.59 44.55
C SER A 248 19.87 4.37 45.87
N ASN A 249 18.69 4.73 46.40
CA ASN A 249 18.57 5.46 47.67
C ASN A 249 18.06 4.59 48.83
N GLU A 250 17.99 3.27 48.64
CA GLU A 250 17.45 2.33 49.63
C GLU A 250 18.55 1.46 50.24
N ASP A 251 18.48 1.22 51.55
CA ASP A 251 19.32 0.25 52.24
C ASP A 251 18.69 -1.15 52.10
N LEU A 252 19.09 -1.88 51.06
CA LEU A 252 18.54 -3.21 50.73
C LEU A 252 19.44 -4.34 51.23
N ALA A 253 18.82 -5.47 51.58
CA ALA A 253 19.54 -6.72 51.86
C ALA A 253 19.77 -7.48 50.55
N GLU A 254 20.97 -8.04 50.38
CA GLU A 254 21.27 -8.90 49.22
C GLU A 254 20.41 -10.17 49.27
N GLU A 255 19.56 -10.34 48.28
CA GLU A 255 18.70 -11.50 48.05
C GLU A 255 18.55 -11.73 46.55
N LEU A 256 18.99 -12.90 46.07
CA LEU A 256 18.89 -13.22 44.65
C LEU A 256 17.43 -13.44 44.27
N THR A 257 16.89 -12.55 43.45
CA THR A 257 15.49 -12.56 43.01
C THR A 257 15.41 -12.82 41.52
N ASN A 258 14.66 -13.85 41.12
CA ASN A 258 14.39 -14.10 39.72
C ASN A 258 13.13 -13.34 39.30
N HIS A 259 13.23 -12.63 38.19
CA HIS A 259 12.14 -11.85 37.60
C HIS A 259 11.76 -12.41 36.24
N THR A 260 10.49 -12.27 35.90
CA THR A 260 9.96 -12.46 34.55
C THR A 260 9.46 -11.12 34.03
N ILE A 261 9.88 -10.72 32.83
CA ILE A 261 9.43 -9.49 32.17
C ILE A 261 8.70 -9.80 30.87
N TRP A 262 7.50 -9.25 30.72
CA TRP A 262 6.67 -9.29 29.53
C TRP A 262 6.82 -7.99 28.77
N VAL A 263 7.40 -8.04 27.57
CA VAL A 263 7.60 -6.86 26.72
C VAL A 263 6.73 -6.95 25.47
N SER A 264 5.92 -5.93 25.23
CA SER A 264 5.17 -5.76 23.99
C SER A 264 5.81 -4.70 23.10
N LEU A 265 6.15 -5.09 21.88
CA LEU A 265 6.77 -4.26 20.85
C LEU A 265 5.83 -4.14 19.65
N ARG A 266 5.54 -2.92 19.21
CA ARG A 266 4.73 -2.66 18.00
C ARG A 266 5.39 -1.57 17.17
N GLN A 267 5.57 -1.81 15.87
CA GLN A 267 6.22 -0.86 14.95
C GLN A 267 7.59 -0.36 15.48
N ARG A 268 8.40 -1.28 16.02
CA ARG A 268 9.72 -1.00 16.61
C ARG A 268 9.69 -0.10 17.87
N ALA A 269 8.52 0.20 18.43
CA ALA A 269 8.37 0.90 19.70
C ALA A 269 7.90 -0.05 20.80
N ILE A 270 8.55 0.02 21.97
CA ILE A 270 8.12 -0.73 23.16
C ILE A 270 6.92 0.02 23.76
N ILE A 271 5.78 -0.68 23.83
CA ILE A 271 4.51 -0.09 24.27
C ILE A 271 4.05 -0.59 25.64
N LYS A 272 4.65 -1.68 26.14
CA LYS A 272 4.38 -2.26 27.45
C LYS A 272 5.58 -3.07 27.92
N ALA A 273 5.92 -2.98 29.20
CA ALA A 273 6.96 -3.79 29.83
C ALA A 273 6.59 -4.04 31.30
N ILE A 274 6.15 -5.27 31.61
CA ILE A 274 5.65 -5.63 32.94
C ILE A 274 6.56 -6.65 33.60
N ILE A 275 7.01 -6.38 34.82
CA ILE A 275 7.82 -7.31 35.63
C ILE A 275 6.92 -8.01 36.64
N ASP A 276 7.01 -9.34 36.69
CA ASP A 276 6.34 -10.23 37.65
C ASP A 276 4.83 -10.00 37.80
N ASP A 277 4.17 -9.60 36.71
CA ASP A 277 2.75 -9.20 36.68
C ASP A 277 2.37 -8.16 37.75
N SER A 278 3.35 -7.41 38.25
CA SER A 278 3.20 -6.55 39.44
C SER A 278 3.69 -5.13 39.21
N TRP A 279 4.61 -4.91 38.26
CA TRP A 279 5.28 -3.62 38.07
C TRP A 279 5.28 -3.22 36.60
N ASP A 280 4.84 -1.99 36.30
CA ASP A 280 4.97 -1.36 34.99
C ASP A 280 6.31 -0.63 34.91
N GLU A 281 7.25 -1.20 34.16
CA GLU A 281 8.61 -0.68 34.03
C GLU A 281 8.66 0.60 33.18
N ILE A 282 7.69 0.84 32.30
CA ILE A 282 7.66 2.08 31.50
C ILE A 282 7.23 3.25 32.37
N ASN A 283 6.17 3.05 33.16
CA ASN A 283 5.60 4.09 34.02
C ASN A 283 6.26 4.16 35.41
N GLN A 284 7.08 3.16 35.75
CA GLN A 284 7.75 3.02 37.05
C GLN A 284 6.75 3.04 38.22
N GLU A 285 5.68 2.26 38.10
CA GLU A 285 4.63 2.15 39.10
C GLU A 285 4.04 0.72 39.21
N PRO A 286 3.44 0.35 40.36
CA PRO A 286 2.69 -0.90 40.47
C PRO A 286 1.47 -0.94 39.55
N LEU A 287 1.08 -2.15 39.12
CA LEU A 287 -0.12 -2.39 38.32
C LEU A 287 -1.46 -2.25 39.10
#